data_AF-A0A355S7U3-F1
#
_entry.id   AF-A0A355S7U3-F1
#
_cell.length_a   1.000
_cell.length_b   1.000
_cell.length_c   1.000
_cell.angle_alpha   90.00
_cell.angle_beta   90.00
_cell.angle_gamma   90.00
#
_symmetry.space_group_name_H-M   'P 1'
#
loop_
_entity.id
_entity.type
_entity.pdbx_description
1 polymer ?
#
loop_
_entity_poly.entity_id
_entity_poly.type
_entity_poly.pdbx_seq_one_letter_code
_entity_poly.pdbx_strand_id
1 'polypeptide(L)'
;MASRVKKITSISVRRFYERHHEALKLRLVGDSETGLERAIREPAPNRPGLALAGFFTYFANKRIQVVGNSEASYLRKLDPHVRSKRFRQLCEKRIPCIVTSRDHVLSDDLLAIAAEYELTIFQTPMVTMKFLNMASILLEQEFSESTSMHGCMVDYRGVGILIIGSSGSGKSETAIGLLERGGALVADDMVRFQRHGDELIASCPDLARGYIEMRGIGIINAANLFGLSAIRPEKRLDLVVTLKGESDLNKVDRVGLHREGHMILGQSIPHVEIPVAAGRDTARLVAVAALDLQLRRLGYDMADEFNQRLLAKMQGSNSAI
;
A
#
# COMPACT_ATOMS: atom_id res chain seq x y z
N MET A 1 10.84 -16.96 -8.38
CA MET A 1 10.58 -16.44 -9.75
C MET A 1 10.17 -14.98 -9.63
N ALA A 2 10.78 -14.09 -10.41
CA ALA A 2 10.52 -12.66 -10.32
C ALA A 2 9.06 -12.36 -10.68
N SER A 3 8.30 -11.90 -9.70
CA SER A 3 6.92 -11.52 -9.88
C SER A 3 6.82 -10.22 -10.68
N ARG A 4 5.96 -10.21 -11.71
CA ARG A 4 5.81 -9.05 -12.61
C ARG A 4 5.32 -7.85 -11.80
N VAL A 5 6.15 -6.81 -11.70
CA VAL A 5 5.75 -5.53 -11.10
C VAL A 5 4.67 -4.90 -11.97
N LYS A 6 3.51 -4.64 -11.38
CA LYS A 6 2.41 -3.95 -12.01
C LYS A 6 2.49 -2.47 -11.64
N LYS A 7 2.72 -1.62 -12.64
CA LYS A 7 2.64 -0.16 -12.53
C LYS A 7 1.35 0.31 -13.21
N ILE A 8 0.58 1.15 -12.53
CA ILE A 8 -0.65 1.73 -13.08
C ILE A 8 -0.29 3.08 -13.69
N THR A 9 -0.48 3.23 -15.00
CA THR A 9 -0.16 4.46 -15.75
C THR A 9 -1.33 5.43 -15.83
N SER A 10 -2.56 4.93 -15.63
CA SER A 10 -3.78 5.73 -15.58
C SER A 10 -4.94 4.97 -14.96
N ILE A 11 -5.90 5.71 -14.39
CA ILE A 11 -7.21 5.20 -13.96
C ILE A 11 -8.33 6.03 -14.61
N SER A 12 -9.49 5.43 -14.86
CA SER A 12 -10.66 6.18 -15.34
C SER A 12 -11.30 6.98 -14.20
N VAL A 13 -11.97 8.08 -14.54
CA VAL A 13 -12.78 8.86 -13.59
C VAL A 13 -13.89 7.99 -12.99
N ARG A 14 -14.50 7.09 -13.78
CA ARG A 14 -15.48 6.09 -13.34
C ARG A 14 -14.93 5.26 -12.18
N ARG A 15 -13.78 4.62 -12.40
CA ARG A 15 -13.16 3.77 -11.39
C ARG A 15 -12.81 4.55 -10.13
N PHE A 16 -12.32 5.77 -10.27
CA PHE A 16 -12.05 6.65 -9.13
C PHE A 16 -13.33 6.96 -8.34
N TYR A 17 -14.41 7.31 -9.04
CA TYR A 17 -15.70 7.61 -8.43
C TYR A 17 -16.30 6.38 -7.72
N GLU A 18 -16.44 5.26 -8.40
CA GLU A 18 -17.04 4.03 -7.83
C GLU A 18 -16.34 3.59 -6.54
N ARG A 19 -15.00 3.67 -6.50
CA ARG A 19 -14.21 3.27 -5.33
C ARG A 19 -14.18 4.27 -4.19
N HIS A 20 -14.20 5.57 -4.50
CA HIS A 20 -13.83 6.62 -3.53
C HIS A 20 -14.93 7.65 -3.26
N HIS A 21 -16.09 7.56 -3.92
CA HIS A 21 -17.16 8.57 -3.78
C HIS A 21 -17.70 8.70 -2.36
N GLU A 22 -17.86 7.60 -1.61
CA GLU A 22 -18.34 7.66 -0.22
C GLU A 22 -17.34 8.39 0.69
N ALA A 23 -16.07 8.00 0.61
CA ALA A 23 -14.99 8.59 1.42
C ALA A 23 -14.79 10.08 1.12
N LEU A 24 -14.92 10.47 -0.16
CA LEU A 24 -14.76 11.85 -0.63
C LEU A 24 -16.07 12.65 -0.67
N LYS A 25 -17.19 12.03 -0.31
CA LYS A 25 -18.54 12.60 -0.37
C LYS A 25 -18.85 13.24 -1.73
N LEU A 26 -18.47 12.55 -2.80
CA LEU A 26 -18.66 13.04 -4.17
C LEU A 26 -20.08 12.79 -4.65
N ARG A 27 -20.67 13.82 -5.25
CA ARG A 27 -21.96 13.78 -5.93
C ARG A 27 -21.78 14.25 -7.36
N LEU A 28 -22.35 13.53 -8.32
CA LEU A 28 -22.42 13.98 -9.71
C LEU A 28 -23.37 15.19 -9.82
N VAL A 29 -22.98 16.18 -10.62
CA VAL A 29 -23.77 17.40 -10.87
C VAL A 29 -24.15 17.47 -12.35
N GLY A 30 -25.42 17.68 -12.63
CA GLY A 30 -25.98 17.70 -13.99
C GLY A 30 -26.41 16.32 -14.50
N ASP A 31 -26.83 16.25 -15.77
CA ASP A 31 -27.38 15.04 -16.41
C ASP A 31 -26.31 14.05 -16.93
N SER A 32 -25.03 14.30 -16.68
CA SER A 32 -23.95 13.64 -17.42
C SER A 32 -23.24 12.53 -16.62
N GLU A 33 -23.60 11.27 -16.93
CA GLU A 33 -22.63 10.15 -16.88
C GLU A 33 -21.53 10.27 -17.97
N THR A 34 -21.55 11.34 -18.77
CA THR A 34 -20.56 11.61 -19.80
C THR A 34 -19.22 12.04 -19.18
N GLY A 35 -18.11 11.66 -19.84
CA GLY A 35 -16.76 11.97 -19.36
C GLY A 35 -16.18 11.03 -18.30
N LEU A 36 -16.96 10.08 -17.77
CA LEU A 36 -16.48 9.14 -16.75
C LEU A 36 -15.33 8.24 -17.24
N GLU A 37 -15.20 8.01 -18.54
CA GLU A 37 -14.09 7.23 -19.11
C GLU A 37 -12.79 8.03 -19.31
N ARG A 38 -12.77 9.32 -18.96
CA ARG A 38 -11.53 10.11 -19.03
C ARG A 38 -10.47 9.56 -18.09
N ALA A 39 -9.22 9.65 -18.54
CA ALA A 39 -8.08 9.09 -17.81
C ALA A 39 -7.45 10.13 -16.87
N ILE A 40 -7.42 9.82 -15.58
CA ILE A 40 -6.51 10.43 -14.61
C ILE A 40 -5.15 9.77 -14.83
N ARG A 41 -4.09 10.57 -15.03
CA ARG A 41 -2.74 10.06 -15.31
C ARG A 41 -1.69 10.49 -14.28
N GLU A 42 -2.05 11.44 -13.42
CA GLU A 42 -1.18 11.91 -12.34
C GLU A 42 -1.92 11.75 -11.02
N PRO A 43 -1.33 11.07 -10.01
CA PRO A 43 -1.99 10.70 -8.76
C PRO A 43 -2.06 11.87 -7.76
N ALA A 44 -2.46 13.05 -8.22
CA ALA A 44 -2.61 14.21 -7.38
C ALA A 44 -3.75 15.10 -7.91
N PRO A 45 -4.50 15.78 -7.04
CA PRO A 45 -5.40 16.84 -7.45
C PRO A 45 -4.63 18.14 -7.76
N ASN A 46 -5.25 19.03 -8.52
CA ASN A 46 -4.71 20.34 -8.87
C ASN A 46 -5.76 21.43 -8.65
N ARG A 47 -5.32 22.62 -8.24
CA ARG A 47 -6.17 23.82 -8.20
C ARG A 47 -5.87 24.70 -9.41
N PRO A 48 -6.84 24.94 -10.32
CA PRO A 48 -6.59 25.63 -11.58
C PRO A 48 -6.55 27.17 -11.43
N GLY A 49 -6.05 27.72 -10.33
CA GLY A 49 -6.11 29.18 -10.05
C GLY A 49 -5.47 30.03 -11.16
N LEU A 50 -4.20 29.76 -11.51
CA LEU A 50 -3.49 30.46 -12.59
C LEU A 50 -4.05 30.13 -13.98
N ALA A 51 -4.52 28.90 -14.19
CA ALA A 51 -5.12 28.47 -15.45
C ALA A 51 -6.41 29.25 -15.74
N LEU A 52 -7.25 29.50 -14.73
CA LEU A 52 -8.42 30.35 -14.84
C LEU A 52 -8.08 31.82 -15.15
N ALA A 53 -6.87 32.28 -14.80
CA ALA A 53 -6.35 33.59 -15.21
C ALA A 53 -5.76 33.59 -16.64
N GLY A 54 -5.68 32.45 -17.30
CA GLY A 54 -5.15 32.29 -18.66
C GLY A 54 -3.70 31.84 -18.74
N PHE A 55 -3.06 31.53 -17.62
CA PHE A 55 -1.68 31.03 -17.60
C PHE A 55 -1.68 29.51 -17.58
N PHE A 56 -1.36 28.90 -18.74
CA PHE A 56 -1.37 27.44 -18.93
C PHE A 56 0.03 26.81 -19.00
N THR A 57 1.09 27.60 -18.91
CA THR A 57 2.46 27.06 -18.87
C THR A 57 2.60 26.21 -17.61
N TYR A 58 3.00 24.95 -17.78
CA TYR A 58 3.05 23.93 -16.71
C TYR A 58 1.70 23.57 -16.07
N PHE A 59 0.57 23.84 -16.74
CA PHE A 59 -0.73 23.45 -16.21
C PHE A 59 -0.86 21.92 -16.12
N ALA A 60 -1.18 21.43 -14.92
CA ALA A 60 -1.32 20.02 -14.61
C ALA A 60 -2.66 19.45 -15.13
N ASN A 61 -2.82 19.40 -16.45
CA ASN A 61 -4.06 18.99 -17.11
C ASN A 61 -4.36 17.47 -17.00
N LYS A 62 -3.44 16.67 -16.47
CA LYS A 62 -3.59 15.23 -16.25
C LYS A 62 -4.15 14.86 -14.87
N ARG A 63 -4.38 15.87 -14.03
CA ARG A 63 -4.85 15.78 -12.64
C ARG A 63 -6.34 16.10 -12.54
N ILE A 64 -6.99 15.59 -11.49
CA ILE A 64 -8.33 16.06 -11.10
C ILE A 64 -8.25 17.55 -10.77
N GLN A 65 -9.13 18.38 -11.34
CA GLN A 65 -9.14 19.82 -11.06
C GLN A 65 -10.10 20.15 -9.92
N VAL A 66 -9.68 20.96 -8.97
CA VAL A 66 -10.46 21.28 -7.77
C VAL A 66 -10.76 22.77 -7.72
N VAL A 67 -12.05 23.10 -7.72
CA VAL A 67 -12.56 24.46 -7.57
C VAL A 67 -12.93 24.69 -6.11
N GLY A 68 -12.14 25.51 -5.42
CA GLY A 68 -12.39 25.95 -4.05
C GLY A 68 -12.92 27.38 -3.98
N ASN A 69 -12.85 27.97 -2.79
CA ASN A 69 -13.31 29.35 -2.56
C ASN A 69 -12.61 30.36 -3.45
N SER A 70 -11.29 30.24 -3.63
CA SER A 70 -10.50 31.20 -4.42
C SER A 70 -10.89 31.16 -5.89
N GLU A 71 -10.99 29.96 -6.47
CA GLU A 71 -11.36 29.73 -7.86
C GLU A 71 -12.81 30.14 -8.13
N ALA A 72 -13.74 29.73 -7.26
CA ALA A 72 -15.15 30.10 -7.37
C ALA A 72 -15.38 31.61 -7.17
N SER A 73 -14.65 32.25 -6.25
CA SER A 73 -14.73 33.70 -6.05
C SER A 73 -14.15 34.46 -7.25
N TYR A 74 -13.04 33.99 -7.82
CA TYR A 74 -12.47 34.58 -9.02
C TYR A 74 -13.43 34.49 -10.21
N LEU A 75 -14.00 33.30 -10.47
CA LEU A 75 -14.98 33.11 -11.54
C LEU A 75 -16.22 34.01 -11.37
N ARG A 76 -16.73 34.19 -10.15
CA ARG A 76 -17.88 35.07 -9.88
C ARG A 76 -17.60 36.55 -10.10
N LYS A 77 -16.34 36.99 -9.99
CA LYS A 77 -15.94 38.39 -10.18
C LYS A 77 -15.70 38.77 -11.65
N LEU A 78 -15.59 37.78 -12.53
CA LEU A 78 -15.40 38.03 -13.96
C LEU A 78 -16.71 38.42 -14.62
N ASP A 79 -16.61 39.27 -15.65
CA ASP A 79 -17.68 39.48 -16.62
C ASP A 79 -18.13 38.13 -17.22
N PRO A 80 -19.44 37.88 -17.42
CA PRO A 80 -19.94 36.60 -17.92
C PRO A 80 -19.28 36.13 -19.22
N HIS A 81 -18.97 37.03 -20.16
CA HIS A 81 -18.33 36.66 -21.42
C HIS A 81 -16.89 36.19 -21.19
N VAL A 82 -16.15 36.91 -20.32
CA VAL A 82 -14.78 36.54 -19.93
C VAL A 82 -14.77 35.24 -19.15
N ARG A 83 -15.72 35.06 -18.22
CA ARG A 83 -15.88 33.84 -17.41
C ARG A 83 -16.05 32.60 -18.29
N SER A 84 -17.01 32.64 -19.22
CA SER A 84 -17.26 31.56 -20.16
C SER A 84 -16.05 31.27 -21.06
N LYS A 85 -15.38 32.32 -21.55
CA LYS A 85 -14.13 32.18 -22.33
C LYS A 85 -13.02 31.48 -21.53
N ARG A 86 -12.79 31.89 -20.27
CA ARG A 86 -11.76 31.28 -19.40
C ARG A 86 -12.08 29.83 -19.06
N PHE A 87 -13.33 29.53 -18.75
CA PHE A 87 -13.76 28.18 -18.44
C PHE A 87 -13.66 27.25 -19.66
N ARG A 88 -14.04 27.74 -20.86
CA ARG A 88 -13.84 27.00 -22.11
C ARG A 88 -12.36 26.69 -22.37
N GLN A 89 -11.47 27.66 -22.18
CA GLN A 89 -10.01 27.45 -22.28
C GLN A 89 -9.49 26.38 -21.32
N LEU A 90 -10.08 26.24 -20.13
CA LEU A 90 -9.76 25.19 -19.18
C LEU A 90 -10.23 23.81 -19.70
N CYS A 91 -11.48 23.72 -20.18
CA CYS A 91 -12.05 22.48 -20.73
C CYS A 91 -11.30 21.99 -21.97
N GLU A 92 -10.81 22.89 -22.83
CA GLU A 92 -9.98 22.60 -24.00
C GLU A 92 -8.69 21.83 -23.66
N LYS A 93 -8.19 21.91 -22.42
CA LYS A 93 -6.99 21.19 -21.99
C LYS A 93 -7.21 19.70 -21.74
N ARG A 94 -8.42 19.18 -22.00
CA ARG A 94 -8.80 17.76 -21.83
C ARG A 94 -8.50 17.24 -20.43
N ILE A 95 -8.90 18.03 -19.43
CA ILE A 95 -8.79 17.65 -18.02
C ILE A 95 -9.71 16.44 -17.71
N PRO A 96 -9.37 15.59 -16.72
CA PRO A 96 -10.13 14.37 -16.43
C PRO A 96 -11.54 14.70 -15.92
N CYS A 97 -11.63 15.52 -14.88
CA CYS A 97 -12.87 15.96 -14.25
C CYS A 97 -12.63 17.23 -13.41
N ILE A 98 -13.72 17.88 -13.01
CA ILE A 98 -13.72 18.99 -12.05
C ILE A 98 -14.44 18.55 -10.77
N VAL A 99 -13.89 18.90 -9.62
CA VAL A 99 -14.54 18.76 -8.31
C VAL A 99 -14.75 20.14 -7.69
N THR A 100 -15.99 20.50 -7.40
CA THR A 100 -16.30 21.68 -6.59
C THR A 100 -16.33 21.30 -5.11
N SER A 101 -15.57 22.03 -4.30
CA SER A 101 -15.53 21.81 -2.85
C SER A 101 -16.51 22.73 -2.11
N ARG A 102 -16.83 22.42 -0.85
CA ARG A 102 -17.72 23.21 0.02
C ARG A 102 -19.11 23.46 -0.60
N ASP A 103 -19.62 22.48 -1.33
CA ASP A 103 -20.90 22.55 -2.05
C ASP A 103 -21.03 23.78 -2.99
N HIS A 104 -19.90 24.28 -3.51
CA HIS A 104 -19.96 25.31 -4.55
C HIS A 104 -20.72 24.78 -5.75
N VAL A 105 -21.67 25.59 -6.21
CA VAL A 105 -22.47 25.33 -7.40
C VAL A 105 -21.88 26.15 -8.53
N LEU A 106 -21.56 25.50 -9.65
CA LEU A 106 -21.23 26.19 -10.88
C LEU A 106 -22.53 26.72 -11.51
N SER A 107 -22.47 27.90 -12.10
CA SER A 107 -23.60 28.48 -12.80
C SER A 107 -23.96 27.67 -14.06
N ASP A 108 -25.22 27.72 -14.47
CA ASP A 108 -25.76 26.88 -15.56
C ASP A 108 -25.02 27.07 -16.90
N ASP A 109 -24.51 28.28 -17.16
CA ASP A 109 -23.65 28.56 -18.32
C ASP A 109 -22.35 27.75 -18.30
N LEU A 110 -21.74 27.56 -17.13
CA LEU A 110 -20.53 26.75 -16.98
C LEU A 110 -20.83 25.25 -17.05
N LEU A 111 -21.98 24.82 -16.52
CA LEU A 111 -22.43 23.44 -16.64
C LEU A 111 -22.71 23.07 -18.11
N ALA A 112 -23.33 23.97 -18.87
CA ALA A 112 -23.53 23.79 -20.31
C ALA A 112 -22.19 23.66 -21.07
N ILE A 113 -21.21 24.53 -20.77
CA ILE A 113 -19.86 24.42 -21.36
C ILE A 113 -19.18 23.09 -20.95
N ALA A 114 -19.34 22.64 -19.70
CA ALA A 114 -18.79 21.35 -19.29
C ALA A 114 -19.41 20.19 -20.08
N ALA A 115 -20.73 20.23 -20.31
CA ALA A 115 -21.44 19.24 -21.11
C ALA A 115 -20.98 19.22 -22.58
N GLU A 116 -20.75 20.39 -23.21
CA GLU A 116 -20.19 20.50 -24.57
C GLU A 116 -18.86 19.76 -24.72
N TYR A 117 -18.04 19.75 -23.66
CA TYR A 117 -16.73 19.10 -23.65
C TYR A 117 -16.76 17.69 -23.05
N GLU A 118 -17.95 17.13 -22.75
CA GLU A 118 -18.13 15.84 -22.06
C GLU A 118 -17.35 15.77 -20.73
N LEU A 119 -17.27 16.87 -20.00
CA LEU A 119 -16.50 16.98 -18.76
C LEU A 119 -17.36 16.66 -17.54
N THR A 120 -17.01 15.60 -16.82
CA THR A 120 -17.69 15.25 -15.57
C THR A 120 -17.39 16.26 -14.47
N ILE A 121 -18.45 16.70 -13.79
CA ILE A 121 -18.36 17.59 -12.63
C ILE A 121 -18.90 16.87 -11.40
N PHE A 122 -18.08 16.86 -10.36
CA PHE A 122 -18.46 16.40 -9.04
C PHE A 122 -18.58 17.57 -8.07
N GLN A 123 -19.43 17.42 -7.08
CA GLN A 123 -19.54 18.30 -5.93
C GLN A 123 -19.25 17.53 -4.64
N THR A 124 -18.56 18.17 -3.70
CA THR A 124 -18.34 17.64 -2.36
C THR A 124 -18.58 18.72 -1.30
N PRO A 125 -19.19 18.38 -0.16
CA PRO A 125 -19.32 19.27 0.99
C PRO A 125 -17.98 19.49 1.71
N MET A 126 -16.94 18.71 1.38
CA MET A 126 -15.66 18.78 2.07
C MET A 126 -14.98 20.14 1.87
N VAL A 127 -14.27 20.58 2.92
CA VAL A 127 -13.34 21.71 2.85
C VAL A 127 -12.24 21.40 1.83
N THR A 128 -11.91 22.36 0.97
CA THR A 128 -10.94 22.20 -0.13
C THR A 128 -9.65 21.49 0.28
N MET A 129 -8.98 21.92 1.35
CA MET A 129 -7.75 21.26 1.82
C MET A 129 -7.96 19.83 2.32
N LYS A 130 -9.09 19.55 2.99
CA LYS A 130 -9.41 18.19 3.43
C LYS A 130 -9.66 17.26 2.23
N PHE A 131 -10.37 17.76 1.22
CA PHE A 131 -10.57 17.02 -0.03
C PHE A 131 -9.24 16.76 -0.73
N LEU A 132 -8.40 17.79 -0.90
CA LEU A 132 -7.10 17.65 -1.57
C LEU A 132 -6.22 16.59 -0.90
N ASN A 133 -6.06 16.65 0.42
CA ASN A 133 -5.23 15.69 1.16
C ASN A 133 -5.77 14.26 1.04
N MET A 134 -7.08 14.07 1.21
CA MET A 134 -7.70 12.75 1.12
C MET A 134 -7.62 12.20 -0.31
N ALA A 135 -7.94 13.01 -1.31
CA ALA A 135 -7.87 12.61 -2.71
C ALA A 135 -6.43 12.28 -3.13
N SER A 136 -5.42 13.01 -2.66
CA SER A 136 -4.01 12.66 -2.90
C SER A 136 -3.68 11.28 -2.36
N ILE A 137 -4.02 10.97 -1.11
CA ILE A 137 -3.76 9.64 -0.50
C ILE A 137 -4.41 8.53 -1.32
N LEU A 138 -5.70 8.68 -1.66
CA LEU A 138 -6.45 7.67 -2.40
C LEU A 138 -5.93 7.49 -3.83
N LEU A 139 -5.54 8.59 -4.49
CA LEU A 139 -4.91 8.52 -5.82
C LEU A 139 -3.53 7.88 -5.75
N GLU A 140 -2.70 8.20 -4.77
CA GLU A 140 -1.39 7.56 -4.59
C GLU A 140 -1.54 6.04 -4.38
N GLN A 141 -2.53 5.62 -3.58
CA GLN A 141 -2.85 4.20 -3.41
C GLN A 141 -3.26 3.54 -4.73
N GLU A 142 -4.15 4.16 -5.53
CA GLU A 142 -4.57 3.60 -6.83
C GLU A 142 -3.42 3.47 -7.84
N PHE A 143 -2.40 4.33 -7.76
CA PHE A 143 -1.26 4.32 -8.70
C PHE A 143 -0.04 3.57 -8.18
N SER A 144 -0.06 3.16 -6.91
CA SER A 144 1.07 2.49 -6.28
C SER A 144 1.52 1.21 -7.01
N GLU A 145 2.82 0.97 -6.97
CA GLU A 145 3.41 -0.23 -7.56
C GLU A 145 2.98 -1.46 -6.74
N SER A 146 2.64 -2.53 -7.45
CA SER A 146 2.27 -3.79 -6.81
C SER A 146 2.96 -5.00 -7.44
N THR A 147 3.13 -6.04 -6.65
CA THR A 147 3.65 -7.34 -7.10
C THR A 147 3.02 -8.46 -6.28
N SER A 148 3.07 -9.69 -6.76
CA SER A 148 2.55 -10.85 -6.01
C SER A 148 3.62 -11.91 -5.87
N MET A 149 3.85 -12.42 -4.67
CA MET A 149 4.86 -13.45 -4.40
C MET A 149 4.20 -14.69 -3.80
N HIS A 150 4.83 -15.85 -4.04
CA HIS A 150 4.41 -17.07 -3.38
C HIS A 150 4.97 -17.14 -1.96
N GLY A 151 4.13 -17.42 -0.97
CA GLY A 151 4.50 -17.48 0.44
C GLY A 151 3.30 -17.37 1.37
N CYS A 152 3.56 -17.35 2.66
CA CYS A 152 2.55 -17.13 3.69
C CYS A 152 2.84 -15.83 4.43
N MET A 153 1.87 -14.93 4.52
CA MET A 153 1.97 -13.68 5.26
C MET A 153 1.17 -13.79 6.55
N VAL A 154 1.81 -13.49 7.68
CA VAL A 154 1.19 -13.53 9.00
C VAL A 154 1.51 -12.26 9.79
N ASP A 155 0.60 -11.84 10.66
CA ASP A 155 0.84 -10.88 11.73
C ASP A 155 1.07 -11.65 13.02
N TYR A 156 2.28 -11.57 13.58
CA TYR A 156 2.61 -12.16 14.87
C TYR A 156 3.09 -11.07 15.82
N ARG A 157 2.31 -10.83 16.89
CA ARG A 157 2.60 -9.82 17.92
C ARG A 157 2.90 -8.42 17.34
N GLY A 158 2.21 -8.06 16.26
CA GLY A 158 2.35 -6.77 15.60
C GLY A 158 3.41 -6.73 14.49
N VAL A 159 4.22 -7.78 14.33
CA VAL A 159 5.22 -7.90 13.25
C VAL A 159 4.60 -8.61 12.06
N GLY A 160 4.60 -7.98 10.89
CA GLY A 160 4.22 -8.64 9.64
C GLY A 160 5.37 -9.47 9.08
N ILE A 161 5.14 -10.77 8.94
CA ILE A 161 6.16 -11.75 8.56
C ILE A 161 5.75 -12.43 7.26
N LEU A 162 6.59 -12.32 6.25
CA LEU A 162 6.48 -13.10 5.01
C LEU A 162 7.35 -14.34 5.14
N ILE A 163 6.71 -15.51 5.13
CA ILE A 163 7.36 -16.82 5.15
C ILE A 163 7.43 -17.33 3.71
N ILE A 164 8.65 -17.46 3.18
CA ILE A 164 8.95 -18.02 1.85
C ILE A 164 9.79 -19.28 1.97
N GLY A 165 9.87 -20.05 0.89
CA GLY A 165 10.56 -21.33 0.87
C GLY A 165 10.04 -22.22 -0.25
N SER A 166 10.77 -23.30 -0.53
CA SER A 166 10.42 -24.29 -1.54
C SER A 166 9.02 -24.87 -1.32
N SER A 167 8.42 -25.42 -2.37
CA SER A 167 7.14 -26.14 -2.22
C SER A 167 7.30 -27.30 -1.23
N GLY A 168 6.36 -27.44 -0.29
CA GLY A 168 6.45 -28.44 0.78
C GLY A 168 7.45 -28.13 1.90
N SER A 169 8.03 -26.93 1.97
CA SER A 169 8.96 -26.56 3.06
C SER A 169 8.28 -26.28 4.41
N GLY A 170 6.97 -26.51 4.54
CA GLY A 170 6.24 -26.26 5.78
C GLY A 170 5.74 -24.82 5.98
N LYS A 171 5.55 -24.02 4.91
CA LYS A 171 5.18 -22.59 5.04
C LYS A 171 3.82 -22.40 5.73
N SER A 172 2.81 -23.10 5.22
CA SER A 172 1.43 -23.03 5.71
C SER A 172 1.31 -23.65 7.10
N GLU A 173 2.04 -24.74 7.37
CA GLU A 173 2.13 -25.38 8.69
C GLU A 173 2.80 -24.45 9.72
N THR A 174 3.86 -23.74 9.32
CA THR A 174 4.51 -22.73 10.16
C THR A 174 3.56 -21.56 10.45
N ALA A 175 2.80 -21.12 9.45
CA ALA A 175 1.78 -20.07 9.63
C ALA A 175 0.70 -20.52 10.63
N ILE A 176 0.17 -21.73 10.51
CA ILE A 176 -0.82 -22.29 11.45
C ILE A 176 -0.25 -22.36 12.87
N GLY A 177 0.99 -22.82 13.03
CA GLY A 177 1.63 -22.82 14.35
C GLY A 177 1.73 -21.41 14.95
N LEU A 178 1.94 -20.37 14.14
CA LEU A 178 1.91 -18.98 14.62
C LEU A 178 0.49 -18.53 14.99
N LEU A 179 -0.53 -18.94 14.24
CA LEU A 179 -1.95 -18.67 14.55
C LEU A 179 -2.35 -19.30 15.89
N GLU A 180 -1.97 -20.55 16.15
CA GLU A 180 -2.18 -21.23 17.45
C GLU A 180 -1.55 -20.45 18.62
N ARG A 181 -0.49 -19.69 18.35
CA ARG A 181 0.23 -18.85 19.33
C ARG A 181 -0.32 -17.41 19.38
N GLY A 182 -1.53 -17.17 18.85
CA GLY A 182 -2.21 -15.87 18.85
C GLY A 182 -1.82 -14.95 17.69
N GLY A 183 -1.19 -15.49 16.65
CA GLY A 183 -0.97 -14.78 15.39
C GLY A 183 -2.22 -14.70 14.51
N ALA A 184 -2.12 -13.98 13.41
CA ALA A 184 -3.20 -13.84 12.44
C ALA A 184 -2.71 -14.01 11.01
N LEU A 185 -3.48 -14.71 10.19
CA LEU A 185 -3.19 -14.90 8.77
C LEU A 185 -3.57 -13.66 7.99
N VAL A 186 -2.66 -13.20 7.14
CA VAL A 186 -2.91 -12.15 6.15
C VAL A 186 -3.15 -12.76 4.78
N ALA A 187 -2.30 -13.71 4.38
CA ALA A 187 -2.37 -14.40 3.11
C ALA A 187 -1.69 -15.78 3.21
N ASP A 188 -2.22 -16.77 2.49
CA ASP A 188 -1.57 -18.06 2.24
C ASP A 188 -1.41 -18.25 0.73
N ASP A 189 -0.38 -19.00 0.33
CA ASP A 189 0.02 -19.26 -1.06
C ASP A 189 0.41 -18.02 -1.90
N MET A 190 -0.49 -17.08 -2.13
CA MET A 190 -0.24 -15.88 -2.95
C MET A 190 -0.42 -14.59 -2.15
N VAL A 191 0.70 -13.92 -1.87
CA VAL A 191 0.76 -12.64 -1.15
C VAL A 191 0.89 -11.50 -2.16
N ARG A 192 -0.03 -10.53 -2.11
CA ARG A 192 0.06 -9.28 -2.89
C ARG A 192 0.76 -8.23 -2.04
N PHE A 193 1.77 -7.59 -2.60
CA PHE A 193 2.44 -6.43 -2.03
C PHE A 193 2.08 -5.18 -2.81
N GLN A 194 1.87 -4.09 -2.08
CA GLN A 194 1.62 -2.76 -2.61
C GLN A 194 2.51 -1.77 -1.88
N ARG A 195 3.19 -0.89 -2.62
CA ARG A 195 4.12 0.09 -2.04
C ARG A 195 3.39 1.36 -1.63
N HIS A 196 3.39 1.68 -0.34
CA HIS A 196 2.85 2.93 0.19
C HIS A 196 4.00 3.75 0.77
N GLY A 197 4.52 4.71 -0.01
CA GLY A 197 5.73 5.45 0.36
C GLY A 197 6.94 4.51 0.53
N ASP A 198 7.45 4.44 1.76
CA ASP A 198 8.56 3.56 2.15
C ASP A 198 8.13 2.25 2.81
N GLU A 199 6.82 2.01 2.90
CA GLU A 199 6.27 0.79 3.46
C GLU A 199 5.75 -0.15 2.37
N LEU A 200 5.79 -1.45 2.65
CA LEU A 200 5.14 -2.48 1.85
C LEU A 200 3.95 -3.02 2.61
N ILE A 201 2.76 -2.84 2.05
CA ILE A 201 1.53 -3.41 2.60
C ILE A 201 1.25 -4.73 1.89
N ALA A 202 1.12 -5.80 2.66
CA ALA A 202 0.78 -7.13 2.21
C ALA A 202 -0.72 -7.38 2.36
N SER A 203 -1.33 -8.03 1.37
CA SER A 203 -2.73 -8.47 1.39
C SER A 203 -2.90 -9.72 0.53
N CYS A 204 -4.12 -10.27 0.48
CA CYS A 204 -4.51 -11.34 -0.42
C CYS A 204 -5.69 -10.91 -1.31
N PRO A 205 -5.95 -11.59 -2.44
CA PRO A 205 -7.24 -11.48 -3.13
C PRO A 205 -8.41 -11.83 -2.19
N ASP A 206 -9.56 -11.17 -2.35
CA ASP A 206 -10.73 -11.37 -1.47
C ASP A 206 -11.18 -12.83 -1.40
N LEU A 207 -11.13 -13.55 -2.53
CA LEU A 207 -11.52 -14.97 -2.60
C LEU A 207 -10.63 -15.90 -1.76
N ALA A 208 -9.36 -15.54 -1.56
CA ALA A 208 -8.39 -16.34 -0.80
C ALA A 208 -8.35 -15.96 0.69
N ARG A 209 -9.13 -14.97 1.12
CA ARG A 209 -9.03 -14.40 2.47
C ARG A 209 -9.38 -15.44 3.53
N GLY A 210 -8.43 -15.68 4.44
CA GLY A 210 -8.62 -16.59 5.57
C GLY A 210 -8.55 -18.07 5.20
N TYR A 211 -8.38 -18.43 3.94
CA TYR A 211 -8.23 -19.82 3.53
C TYR A 211 -6.76 -20.24 3.57
N ILE A 212 -6.52 -21.48 4.00
CA ILE A 212 -5.20 -22.12 4.00
C ILE A 212 -5.32 -23.49 3.35
N GLU A 213 -4.39 -23.85 2.47
CA GLU A 213 -4.30 -25.21 1.94
C GLU A 213 -3.33 -26.04 2.80
N MET A 214 -3.83 -27.12 3.41
CA MET A 214 -3.00 -28.09 4.13
C MET A 214 -2.97 -29.43 3.41
N ARG A 215 -1.76 -29.91 3.11
CA ARG A 215 -1.59 -31.23 2.48
C ARG A 215 -2.07 -32.33 3.42
N GLY A 216 -2.87 -33.25 2.89
CA GLY A 216 -3.46 -34.36 3.63
C GLY A 216 -4.74 -34.02 4.42
N ILE A 217 -5.08 -32.73 4.56
CA ILE A 217 -6.32 -32.27 5.22
C ILE A 217 -7.26 -31.62 4.21
N GLY A 218 -6.73 -30.79 3.31
CA GLY A 218 -7.49 -29.99 2.35
C GLY A 218 -7.50 -28.50 2.70
N ILE A 219 -8.47 -27.77 2.16
CA ILE A 219 -8.64 -26.33 2.39
C ILE A 219 -9.38 -26.10 3.70
N ILE A 220 -8.81 -25.27 4.57
CA ILE A 220 -9.39 -24.87 5.85
C ILE A 220 -9.62 -23.36 5.89
N ASN A 221 -10.42 -22.89 6.84
CA ASN A 221 -10.62 -21.46 7.10
C ASN A 221 -10.11 -21.09 8.50
N ALA A 222 -9.15 -20.16 8.54
CA ALA A 222 -8.48 -19.72 9.76
C ALA A 222 -9.44 -19.06 10.78
N ALA A 223 -10.42 -18.27 10.34
CA ALA A 223 -11.39 -17.66 11.26
C ALA A 223 -12.32 -18.70 11.88
N ASN A 224 -12.73 -19.71 11.12
CA ASN A 224 -13.61 -20.75 11.63
C ASN A 224 -12.91 -21.63 12.68
N LEU A 225 -11.59 -21.82 12.53
CA LEU A 225 -10.81 -22.66 13.45
C LEU A 225 -10.28 -21.90 14.67
N PHE A 226 -9.81 -20.66 14.48
CA PHE A 226 -9.07 -19.90 15.50
C PHE A 226 -9.75 -18.57 15.90
N GLY A 227 -10.95 -18.30 15.37
CA GLY A 227 -11.72 -17.09 15.64
C GLY A 227 -11.35 -15.90 14.75
N LEU A 228 -12.18 -14.85 14.79
CA LEU A 228 -12.04 -13.66 13.94
C LEU A 228 -10.69 -12.93 14.12
N SER A 229 -10.06 -13.04 15.29
CA SER A 229 -8.75 -12.44 15.55
C SER A 229 -7.63 -13.07 14.73
N ALA A 230 -7.81 -14.29 14.23
CA ALA A 230 -6.81 -15.03 13.47
C ALA A 230 -6.74 -14.64 11.99
N ILE A 231 -7.46 -13.60 11.55
CA ILE A 231 -7.37 -13.04 10.21
C ILE A 231 -7.05 -11.55 10.27
N ARG A 232 -6.21 -11.08 9.34
CA ARG A 232 -5.93 -9.67 9.08
C ARG A 232 -6.09 -9.39 7.58
N PRO A 233 -6.92 -8.41 7.16
CA PRO A 233 -7.10 -8.11 5.74
C PRO A 233 -5.81 -7.64 5.04
N GLU A 234 -5.02 -6.86 5.77
CA GLU A 234 -3.74 -6.33 5.32
C GLU A 234 -2.78 -6.17 6.48
N LYS A 235 -1.48 -6.17 6.18
CA LYS A 235 -0.43 -5.94 7.17
C LYS A 235 0.84 -5.40 6.51
N ARG A 236 1.51 -4.44 7.16
CA ARG A 236 2.84 -4.00 6.75
C ARG A 236 3.85 -5.15 6.85
N LEU A 237 4.68 -5.34 5.84
CA LEU A 237 5.79 -6.28 5.88
C LEU A 237 6.96 -5.72 6.70
N ASP A 238 7.34 -6.44 7.75
CA ASP A 238 8.44 -6.08 8.64
C ASP A 238 9.63 -7.04 8.56
N LEU A 239 9.38 -8.33 8.26
CA LEU A 239 10.38 -9.40 8.26
C LEU A 239 10.12 -10.38 7.12
N VAL A 240 11.16 -10.78 6.40
CA VAL A 240 11.13 -11.94 5.50
C VAL A 240 11.83 -13.11 6.18
N VAL A 241 11.18 -14.26 6.20
CA VAL A 241 11.78 -15.52 6.64
C VAL A 241 11.81 -16.51 5.51
N THR A 242 13.00 -17.00 5.16
CA THR A 242 13.16 -18.10 4.20
C THR A 242 13.33 -19.42 4.94
N LEU A 243 12.40 -20.34 4.74
CA LEU A 243 12.52 -21.73 5.15
C LEU A 243 13.43 -22.48 4.18
N LYS A 244 14.58 -22.94 4.68
CA LYS A 244 15.59 -23.71 3.93
C LYS A 244 15.51 -25.18 4.29
N GLY A 245 15.75 -26.06 3.32
CA GLY A 245 15.83 -27.50 3.57
C GLY A 245 17.10 -27.87 4.33
N GLU A 246 17.11 -29.07 4.91
CA GLU A 246 18.21 -29.59 5.73
C GLU A 246 19.56 -29.63 5.00
N SER A 247 19.56 -29.84 3.69
CA SER A 247 20.77 -29.82 2.84
C SER A 247 21.51 -28.47 2.79
N ASP A 248 20.86 -27.37 3.20
CA ASP A 248 21.41 -26.02 3.15
C ASP A 248 21.96 -25.53 4.52
N LEU A 249 21.96 -26.39 5.55
CA LEU A 249 22.38 -26.06 6.92
C LEU A 249 23.80 -25.47 7.04
N ASN A 250 24.71 -25.85 6.15
CA ASN A 250 26.10 -25.37 6.17
C ASN A 250 26.26 -23.93 5.68
N LYS A 251 25.20 -23.30 5.14
CA LYS A 251 25.21 -21.93 4.61
C LYS A 251 24.48 -20.92 5.49
N VAL A 252 23.85 -21.37 6.59
CA VAL A 252 23.09 -20.50 7.50
C VAL A 252 24.03 -19.83 8.49
N ASP A 253 23.94 -18.50 8.62
CA ASP A 253 24.69 -17.75 9.63
C ASP A 253 24.32 -18.21 11.05
N ARG A 254 25.34 -18.55 11.84
CA ARG A 254 25.20 -19.10 13.19
C ARG A 254 25.28 -18.02 14.28
N VAL A 255 25.79 -16.85 13.95
CA VAL A 255 26.05 -15.76 14.91
C VAL A 255 25.07 -14.61 14.70
N GLY A 256 24.53 -14.47 13.48
CA GLY A 256 23.53 -13.45 13.15
C GLY A 256 24.11 -12.04 13.06
N LEU A 257 25.42 -11.94 12.81
CA LEU A 257 26.17 -10.68 12.69
C LEU A 257 25.97 -10.01 11.34
N HIS A 258 25.68 -10.79 10.29
CA HIS A 258 25.40 -10.27 8.95
C HIS A 258 23.99 -10.66 8.54
N ARG A 259 23.08 -9.68 8.56
CA ARG A 259 21.73 -9.87 8.03
C ARG A 259 21.61 -9.14 6.72
N GLU A 260 21.52 -9.91 5.65
CA GLU A 260 21.18 -9.38 4.34
C GLU A 260 19.73 -8.88 4.37
N GLY A 261 19.43 -7.90 3.51
CA GLY A 261 18.07 -7.45 3.28
C GLY A 261 17.46 -8.19 2.10
N HIS A 262 16.20 -8.60 2.20
CA HIS A 262 15.45 -9.15 1.08
C HIS A 262 14.74 -8.02 0.32
N MET A 263 15.10 -7.85 -0.95
CA MET A 263 14.57 -6.77 -1.80
C MET A 263 13.18 -7.10 -2.36
N ILE A 264 12.19 -6.25 -2.09
CA ILE A 264 10.83 -6.35 -2.64
C ILE A 264 10.37 -4.95 -3.08
N LEU A 265 9.95 -4.78 -4.34
CA LEU A 265 9.57 -3.47 -4.92
C LEU A 265 10.60 -2.34 -4.66
N GLY A 266 11.89 -2.70 -4.65
CA GLY A 266 13.00 -1.79 -4.39
C GLY A 266 13.23 -1.43 -2.91
N GLN A 267 12.45 -1.99 -1.98
CA GLN A 267 12.64 -1.84 -0.53
C GLN A 267 13.43 -3.02 0.02
N SER A 268 14.42 -2.73 0.87
CA SER A 268 15.23 -3.72 1.58
C SER A 268 14.58 -4.06 2.92
N ILE A 269 14.08 -5.29 3.05
CA ILE A 269 13.39 -5.77 4.26
C ILE A 269 14.33 -6.68 5.05
N PRO A 270 14.38 -6.59 6.40
CA PRO A 270 15.12 -7.53 7.23
C PRO A 270 14.81 -8.98 6.85
N HIS A 271 15.85 -9.80 6.72
CA HIS A 271 15.73 -11.18 6.26
C HIS A 271 16.44 -12.15 7.19
N VAL A 272 15.81 -13.31 7.41
CA VAL A 272 16.36 -14.41 8.21
C VAL A 272 16.11 -15.72 7.48
N GLU A 273 17.12 -16.59 7.45
CA GLU A 273 16.97 -17.96 6.95
C GLU A 273 16.82 -18.93 8.12
N ILE A 274 15.77 -19.75 8.08
CA ILE A 274 15.49 -20.75 9.11
C ILE A 274 15.54 -22.15 8.48
N PRO A 275 16.46 -23.02 8.93
CA PRO A 275 16.53 -24.38 8.44
C PRO A 275 15.40 -25.25 9.02
N VAL A 276 14.75 -26.00 8.13
CA VAL A 276 13.68 -26.96 8.44
C VAL A 276 14.27 -28.36 8.50
N ALA A 277 14.07 -29.03 9.63
CA ALA A 277 14.50 -30.39 9.88
C ALA A 277 13.47 -31.10 10.78
N ALA A 278 13.43 -32.43 10.74
CA ALA A 278 12.52 -33.20 11.56
C ALA A 278 12.71 -32.90 13.06
N GLY A 279 11.60 -32.74 13.78
CA GLY A 279 11.61 -32.41 15.21
C GLY A 279 11.87 -30.94 15.56
N ARG A 280 12.13 -30.06 14.57
CA ARG A 280 12.22 -28.60 14.81
C ARG A 280 10.84 -27.94 14.72
N ASP A 281 10.50 -27.18 15.75
CA ASP A 281 9.33 -26.29 15.76
C ASP A 281 9.66 -25.00 14.99
N THR A 282 9.40 -25.00 13.68
CA THR A 282 9.65 -23.85 12.80
C THR A 282 8.84 -22.62 13.21
N ALA A 283 7.59 -22.82 13.67
CA ALA A 283 6.74 -21.72 14.14
C ALA A 283 7.37 -21.01 15.34
N ARG A 284 7.94 -21.76 16.30
CA ARG A 284 8.68 -21.17 17.41
C ARG A 284 9.92 -20.40 16.95
N LEU A 285 10.67 -20.93 15.98
CA LEU A 285 11.85 -20.22 15.45
C LEU A 285 11.47 -18.92 14.76
N VAL A 286 10.40 -18.91 13.97
CA VAL A 286 9.85 -17.69 13.35
C VAL A 286 9.37 -16.70 14.41
N ALA A 287 8.67 -17.17 15.44
CA ALA A 287 8.23 -16.32 16.54
C ALA A 287 9.40 -15.65 17.27
N VAL A 288 10.50 -16.38 17.52
CA VAL A 288 11.72 -15.82 18.12
C VAL A 288 12.36 -14.78 17.19
N ALA A 289 12.44 -15.04 15.88
CA ALA A 289 12.97 -14.07 14.92
C ALA A 289 12.16 -12.75 14.88
N ALA A 290 10.84 -12.84 15.03
CA ALA A 290 9.97 -11.66 15.11
C ALA A 290 10.22 -10.84 16.39
N LEU A 291 10.39 -11.51 17.54
CA LEU A 291 10.69 -10.86 18.82
C LEU A 291 12.10 -10.22 18.82
N ASP A 292 13.08 -10.91 18.23
CA ASP A 292 14.44 -10.37 18.05
C ASP A 292 14.43 -9.11 17.17
N LEU A 293 13.63 -9.08 16.10
CA LEU A 293 13.44 -7.86 15.30
C LEU A 293 12.84 -6.72 16.13
N GLN A 294 11.88 -7.00 17.01
CA GLN A 294 11.31 -5.99 17.91
C GLN A 294 12.34 -5.45 18.91
N LEU A 295 13.16 -6.31 19.51
CA LEU A 295 14.24 -5.91 20.41
C LEU A 295 15.26 -5.00 19.71
N ARG A 296 15.65 -5.35 18.48
CA ARG A 296 16.57 -4.55 17.67
C ARG A 296 15.99 -3.17 17.33
N ARG A 297 14.69 -3.08 17.04
CA ARG A 297 14.01 -1.78 16.83
C ARG A 297 14.02 -0.89 18.07
N LEU A 298 14.16 -1.47 19.26
CA LEU A 298 14.34 -0.76 20.52
C LEU A 298 15.82 -0.46 20.85
N GLY A 299 16.75 -0.86 19.98
CA GLY A 299 18.19 -0.63 20.14
C GLY A 299 18.96 -1.77 20.81
N TYR A 300 18.33 -2.91 21.09
CA TYR A 300 19.01 -4.08 21.69
C TYR A 300 19.47 -5.06 20.61
N ASP A 301 20.77 -5.13 20.35
CA ASP A 301 21.39 -6.18 19.52
C ASP A 301 22.15 -7.19 20.39
N MET A 302 21.50 -8.32 20.67
CA MET A 302 22.07 -9.37 21.53
C MET A 302 23.33 -10.02 20.95
N ALA A 303 23.47 -10.06 19.63
CA ALA A 303 24.65 -10.65 18.98
C ALA A 303 25.87 -9.73 19.16
N ASP A 304 25.67 -8.43 18.96
CA ASP A 304 26.72 -7.44 19.20
C ASP A 304 27.08 -7.37 20.70
N GLU A 305 26.09 -7.36 21.60
CA GLU A 305 26.34 -7.38 23.04
C GLU A 305 27.16 -8.61 23.47
N PHE A 306 26.82 -9.79 22.93
CA PHE A 306 27.57 -11.02 23.21
C PHE A 306 29.00 -10.95 22.65
N ASN A 307 29.17 -10.43 21.44
CA ASN A 307 30.47 -10.23 20.82
C ASN A 307 31.36 -9.27 21.64
N GLN A 308 30.80 -8.15 22.09
CA GLN A 308 31.47 -7.20 22.97
C GLN A 308 31.90 -7.86 24.30
N ARG A 309 31.03 -8.68 24.91
CA ARG A 309 31.35 -9.44 26.13
C ARG A 309 32.48 -10.45 25.90
N LEU A 310 32.48 -11.15 24.77
CA LEU A 310 33.57 -12.06 24.39
C LEU A 310 34.90 -11.32 24.23
N LEU A 311 34.90 -10.20 23.48
CA LEU A 311 36.07 -9.36 23.27
C LEU A 311 36.62 -8.83 24.60
N ALA A 312 35.77 -8.35 25.50
CA ALA A 312 36.17 -7.89 26.83
C ALA A 312 36.84 -9.01 27.66
N LYS A 313 36.30 -10.23 27.60
CA LYS A 313 36.86 -11.39 28.31
C LYS A 313 38.21 -11.84 27.71
N MET A 314 38.37 -11.77 26.39
CA MET A 314 39.64 -12.06 25.71
C MET A 314 40.71 -11.02 26.04
N GLN A 315 40.36 -9.73 26.13
CA GLN A 315 41.28 -8.66 26.52
C GLN A 315 41.71 -8.74 27.99
N GLY A 316 40.79 -9.10 28.90
CA GLY A 316 41.09 -9.32 30.32
C GLY A 316 41.92 -10.58 30.60
N SER A 317 41.98 -11.53 29.67
CA SER A 317 42.81 -12.75 29.80
C SER A 317 44.26 -12.54 29.32
N ASN A 318 44.50 -11.52 28.49
CA ASN A 318 45.83 -11.20 27.94
C ASN A 318 46.67 -10.26 28.83
N SER A 319 46.14 -9.81 29.96
CA SER A 319 46.81 -8.91 30.91
C SER A 319 47.36 -9.63 32.15
N ALA A 320 47.36 -10.97 32.16
CA ALA A 320 47.79 -11.80 33.28
C ALA A 320 48.97 -12.74 32.94
N ILE A 321 49.81 -12.39 31.96
CA ILE A 321 51.07 -13.09 31.62
C ILE A 321 52.22 -12.10 31.71
#